data_AF-A0A554MGI0-F1
#
_entry.id   AF-A0A554MGI0-F1
#
_cell.length_a   1.000
_cell.length_b   1.000
_cell.length_c   1.000
_cell.angle_alpha   90.00
_cell.angle_beta   90.00
_cell.angle_gamma   90.00
#
_symmetry.space_group_name_H-M   'P 1'
#
loop_
_entity.id
_entity.type
_entity.pdbx_description
1 polymer ?
#
loop_
_entity_poly.entity_id
_entity_poly.type
_entity_poly.pdbx_seq_one_letter_code
_entity_poly.pdbx_strand_id
1 'polypeptide(L)'
;MVTMSTSVTSRTEGQERHFRRLVEDVARHGADLALRTVEADSKGWQWVLDHGDELKSAAAQVIVAKTRELALRSSSQERAREIMGRNFFGAEEAAKHFAVNPSQAQFAALREVPFSEETLMSCKDTHVLVAVFPLSILDIRAKVHAEPQRLFYDQSWYNKEKFAKDRGETGWHLIRKTSVDGSTSKTWDEQQFLLAADEETPTARVVVYTIIGHFLATGERLFERIYVRCSDVDSHGDRVYVGYFGEYGLSVNDDWDAYRRSYIGVASARKSRILKS
;
A
#
# COMPACT_ATOMS: atom_id res chain seq x y z
N MET A 1 9.15 -33.46 22.41
CA MET A 1 8.35 -32.22 22.32
C MET A 1 9.34 -31.07 22.37
N VAL A 2 9.83 -30.62 21.22
CA VAL A 2 10.84 -29.53 21.15
C VAL A 2 10.07 -28.25 20.85
N THR A 3 10.01 -27.36 21.83
CA THR A 3 9.51 -26.01 21.68
C THR A 3 10.48 -25.22 20.80
N MET A 4 10.10 -24.95 19.56
CA MET A 4 10.82 -24.00 18.71
C MET A 4 10.62 -22.60 19.27
N SER A 5 11.70 -22.03 19.79
CA SER A 5 11.81 -20.63 20.17
C SER A 5 11.78 -19.78 18.91
N THR A 6 10.77 -18.92 18.79
CA THR A 6 10.70 -17.87 17.79
C THR A 6 11.82 -16.86 18.07
N SER A 7 12.89 -16.91 17.27
CA SER A 7 13.96 -15.92 17.35
C SER A 7 13.45 -14.57 16.85
N VAL A 8 13.01 -13.73 17.78
CA VAL A 8 12.94 -12.28 17.56
C VAL A 8 14.37 -11.85 17.29
N THR A 9 14.68 -11.37 16.08
CA THR A 9 15.99 -10.78 15.77
C THR A 9 16.21 -9.57 16.67
N SER A 10 16.96 -9.78 17.76
CA SER A 10 17.39 -8.72 18.67
C SER A 10 18.52 -7.92 18.03
N ARG A 11 18.50 -6.60 18.24
CA ARG A 11 19.59 -5.71 17.81
C ARG A 11 20.83 -6.07 18.62
N THR A 12 22.00 -6.10 17.98
CA THR A 12 23.24 -6.32 18.73
C THR A 12 23.57 -5.09 19.58
N GLU A 13 24.29 -5.27 20.70
CA GLU A 13 24.77 -4.14 21.52
C GLU A 13 25.61 -3.14 20.70
N GLY A 14 26.32 -3.63 19.67
CA GLY A 14 27.05 -2.79 18.73
C GLY A 14 26.14 -1.90 17.90
N GLN A 15 25.06 -2.47 17.34
CA GLN A 15 24.05 -1.73 16.58
C GLN A 15 23.34 -0.70 17.46
N GLU A 16 23.00 -1.05 18.70
CA GLU A 16 22.33 -0.12 19.61
C GLU A 16 23.23 1.08 19.97
N ARG A 17 24.49 0.83 20.32
CA ARG A 17 25.45 1.91 20.62
C ARG A 17 25.69 2.82 19.42
N HIS A 18 25.81 2.25 18.23
CA HIS A 18 26.02 3.04 17.01
C HIS A 18 24.79 3.89 16.69
N PHE A 19 23.59 3.32 16.75
CA PHE A 19 22.35 4.04 16.51
C PHE A 19 22.15 5.18 17.53
N ARG A 20 22.44 4.95 18.82
CA ARG A 20 22.34 5.97 19.85
C ARG A 20 23.22 7.19 19.53
N ARG A 21 24.49 6.96 19.17
CA ARG A 21 25.40 8.04 18.76
C ARG A 21 24.88 8.81 17.55
N LEU A 22 24.40 8.10 16.53
CA LEU A 22 23.82 8.72 15.34
C LEU A 22 22.64 9.64 15.71
N VAL A 23 21.73 9.19 16.57
CA VAL A 23 20.58 10.00 17.02
C VAL A 23 21.03 11.21 17.84
N GLU A 24 22.03 11.07 18.70
CA GLU A 24 22.62 12.21 19.44
C GLU A 24 23.24 13.25 18.49
N ASP A 25 23.90 12.82 17.43
CA ASP A 25 24.48 13.71 16.43
C ASP A 25 23.40 14.41 15.59
N VAL A 26 22.33 13.69 15.21
CA VAL A 26 21.15 14.27 14.55
C VAL A 26 20.49 15.32 15.43
N ALA A 27 20.33 15.05 16.74
CA ALA A 27 19.72 15.99 17.67
C ALA A 27 20.55 17.28 17.80
N ARG A 28 21.89 17.15 17.88
CA ARG A 28 22.80 18.31 17.90
C ARG A 28 22.70 19.13 16.61
N HIS A 29 22.76 18.46 15.46
CA HIS A 29 22.66 19.13 14.17
C HIS A 29 21.30 19.82 13.98
N GLY A 30 20.21 19.17 14.40
CA GLY A 30 18.86 19.74 14.35
C GLY A 30 18.71 20.99 15.21
N ALA A 31 19.31 21.00 16.41
CA ALA A 31 19.32 22.17 17.28
C ALA A 31 20.09 23.35 16.65
N ASP A 32 21.29 23.08 16.10
CA ASP A 32 22.09 24.11 15.41
C ASP A 32 21.35 24.69 14.20
N LEU A 33 20.65 23.85 13.43
CA LEU A 33 19.87 24.29 12.28
C LEU A 33 18.70 25.16 12.73
N ALA A 34 17.93 24.73 13.74
CA ALA A 34 16.80 25.49 14.27
C ALA A 34 17.23 26.89 14.75
N LEU A 35 18.35 27.01 15.46
CA LEU A 35 18.87 28.30 15.92
C LEU A 35 19.27 29.24 14.77
N ARG A 36 19.63 28.70 13.61
CA ARG A 36 20.02 29.50 12.43
C ARG A 36 18.84 29.87 11.54
N THR A 37 17.78 29.07 11.53
CA THR A 37 16.68 29.20 10.56
C THR A 37 15.37 29.70 11.15
N VAL A 38 15.15 29.52 12.45
CA VAL A 38 13.91 29.96 13.10
C VAL A 38 14.02 31.43 13.45
N GLU A 39 13.20 32.25 12.81
CA GLU A 39 13.02 33.65 13.16
C GLU A 39 11.88 33.77 14.16
N ALA A 40 12.21 34.09 15.41
CA ALA A 40 11.24 34.34 16.47
C ALA A 40 11.71 35.51 17.34
N ASP A 41 10.76 36.31 17.83
CA ASP A 41 11.05 37.34 18.83
C ASP A 41 11.26 36.71 20.22
N SER A 42 11.58 37.53 21.22
CA SER A 42 11.83 37.05 22.59
C SER A 42 10.63 36.31 23.19
N LYS A 43 9.41 36.70 22.85
CA LYS A 43 8.19 36.02 23.33
C LYS A 43 8.01 34.66 22.65
N GLY A 44 8.27 34.58 21.34
CA GLY A 44 8.25 33.32 20.60
C GLY A 44 9.27 32.32 21.13
N TRP A 45 10.50 32.76 21.41
CA TRP A 45 11.51 31.90 22.04
C TRP A 45 11.11 31.44 23.45
N GLN A 46 10.57 32.34 24.28
CA GLN A 46 10.08 31.96 25.60
C GLN A 46 8.96 30.93 25.51
N TRP A 47 8.03 31.10 24.57
CA TRP A 47 6.94 30.15 24.35
C TRP A 47 7.46 28.76 23.97
N VAL A 48 8.44 28.68 23.06
CA VAL A 48 9.08 27.39 22.68
C VAL A 48 9.75 26.72 23.88
N LEU A 49 10.41 27.50 24.75
CA LEU A 49 11.03 26.97 25.97
C LEU A 49 9.98 26.45 26.95
N ASP A 50 8.87 27.18 27.12
CA ASP A 50 7.76 26.81 27.99
C ASP A 50 7.03 25.55 27.49
N HIS A 51 7.02 25.31 26.17
CA HIS A 51 6.42 24.13 25.51
C HIS A 51 7.47 23.13 25.02
N GLY A 52 8.67 23.14 25.62
CA GLY A 52 9.80 22.34 25.14
C GLY A 52 9.53 20.83 25.08
N ASP A 53 8.63 20.31 25.91
CA ASP A 53 8.26 18.89 25.88
C ASP A 53 7.41 18.51 24.66
N GLU A 54 6.59 19.43 24.14
CA GLU A 54 5.88 19.24 22.87
C GLU A 54 6.87 19.15 21.70
N LEU A 55 7.85 20.06 21.66
CA LEU A 55 8.91 20.04 20.65
C LEU A 55 9.74 18.75 20.71
N LYS A 56 10.12 18.29 21.91
CA LYS A 56 10.84 17.01 22.09
C LYS A 56 10.02 15.84 21.56
N SER A 57 8.73 15.77 21.89
CA SER A 57 7.84 14.71 21.43
C SER A 57 7.72 14.69 19.91
N ALA A 58 7.51 15.86 19.29
CA ALA A 58 7.44 16.01 17.84
C ALA A 58 8.75 15.58 17.16
N ALA A 59 9.90 16.04 17.65
CA ALA A 59 11.20 15.65 17.11
C ALA A 59 11.45 14.14 17.22
N ALA A 60 11.12 13.53 18.37
CA ALA A 60 11.23 12.09 18.56
C ALA A 60 10.35 11.31 17.58
N GLN A 61 9.11 11.76 17.35
CA GLN A 61 8.21 11.14 16.37
C GLN A 61 8.78 11.21 14.94
N VAL A 62 9.36 12.34 14.55
CA VAL A 62 10.02 12.50 13.24
C VAL A 62 11.21 11.54 13.10
N ILE A 63 12.08 11.46 14.12
CA ILE A 63 13.22 10.54 14.13
C ILE A 63 12.76 9.09 14.03
N VAL A 64 11.74 8.70 14.79
CA VAL A 64 11.17 7.34 14.75
C VAL A 64 10.56 7.03 13.39
N ALA A 65 9.78 7.96 12.82
CA ALA A 65 9.16 7.79 11.50
C ALA A 65 10.24 7.63 10.41
N LYS A 66 11.27 8.49 10.42
CA LYS A 66 12.34 8.43 9.43
C LYS A 66 13.21 7.19 9.60
N THR A 67 13.47 6.77 10.84
CA THR A 67 14.20 5.52 11.10
C THR A 67 13.40 4.31 10.60
N ARG A 68 12.07 4.30 10.78
CA ARG A 68 11.19 3.25 10.24
C ARG A 68 11.21 3.23 8.72
N GLU A 69 11.11 4.39 8.08
CA GLU A 69 11.25 4.53 6.62
C GLU A 69 12.59 3.96 6.15
N LEU A 70 13.71 4.36 6.75
CA LEU A 70 15.02 3.85 6.34
C LEU A 70 15.18 2.34 6.63
N ALA A 71 14.57 1.84 7.69
CA ALA A 71 14.56 0.41 8.02
C ALA A 71 13.66 -0.42 7.08
N LEU A 72 12.73 0.21 6.36
CA LEU A 72 11.93 -0.44 5.33
C LEU A 72 12.74 -0.77 4.08
N ARG A 73 13.88 -0.11 3.87
CA ARG A 73 14.74 -0.37 2.71
C ARG A 73 15.43 -1.71 2.89
N SER A 74 15.14 -2.63 1.99
CA SER A 74 15.91 -3.85 1.80
C SER A 74 16.52 -3.83 0.40
N SER A 75 17.66 -4.51 0.23
CA SER A 75 18.26 -4.71 -1.10
C SER A 75 17.29 -5.37 -2.08
N SER A 76 16.43 -6.26 -1.57
CA SER A 76 15.34 -6.90 -2.32
C SER A 76 14.32 -5.88 -2.85
N GLN A 77 13.86 -4.94 -2.01
CA GLN A 77 12.95 -3.87 -2.42
C GLN A 77 13.62 -2.85 -3.35
N GLU A 78 14.87 -2.47 -3.08
CA GLU A 78 15.64 -1.56 -3.94
C GLU A 78 15.79 -2.16 -5.33
N ARG A 79 16.15 -3.44 -5.42
CA ARG A 79 16.26 -4.15 -6.69
C ARG A 79 14.93 -4.27 -7.42
N ALA A 80 13.86 -4.61 -6.71
CA ALA A 80 12.53 -4.67 -7.29
C ALA A 80 12.06 -3.30 -7.81
N ARG A 81 12.39 -2.21 -7.08
CA ARG A 81 12.13 -0.83 -7.49
C ARG A 81 12.89 -0.47 -8.77
N GLU A 82 14.16 -0.83 -8.89
CA GLU A 82 14.93 -0.63 -10.12
C GLU A 82 14.30 -1.32 -11.34
N ILE A 83 13.81 -2.56 -11.15
CA ILE A 83 13.21 -3.35 -12.23
C ILE A 83 11.84 -2.80 -12.63
N MET A 84 10.97 -2.56 -11.65
CA MET A 84 9.57 -2.18 -11.85
C MET A 84 9.40 -0.68 -12.16
N GLY A 85 10.38 0.15 -11.82
CA GLY A 85 10.38 1.58 -12.09
C GLY A 85 9.15 2.29 -11.52
N ARG A 86 8.39 2.97 -12.39
CA ARG A 86 7.15 3.68 -12.01
C ARG A 86 6.01 2.74 -11.58
N ASN A 87 6.10 1.44 -11.86
CA ASN A 87 5.11 0.45 -11.46
C ASN A 87 5.50 -0.25 -10.14
N PHE A 88 6.35 0.38 -9.33
CA PHE A 88 6.67 -0.03 -7.97
C PHE A 88 5.97 0.87 -6.96
N PHE A 89 5.19 0.27 -6.06
CA PHE A 89 4.59 0.96 -4.91
C PHE A 89 4.96 0.20 -3.64
N GLY A 90 6.08 0.58 -3.01
CA GLY A 90 6.65 -0.11 -1.86
C GLY A 90 6.05 0.31 -0.53
N ALA A 91 6.63 -0.25 0.53
CA ALA A 91 6.19 0.03 1.90
C ALA A 91 6.40 1.51 2.29
N GLU A 92 7.41 2.17 1.73
CA GLU A 92 7.67 3.61 1.94
C GLU A 92 6.57 4.47 1.30
N GLU A 93 6.22 4.20 0.03
CA GLU A 93 5.13 4.89 -0.66
C GLU A 93 3.81 4.69 0.07
N ALA A 94 3.54 3.47 0.50
CA ALA A 94 2.37 3.13 1.29
C ALA A 94 2.30 3.91 2.61
N ALA A 95 3.40 3.94 3.37
CA ALA A 95 3.51 4.71 4.61
C ALA A 95 3.25 6.21 4.38
N LYS A 96 3.84 6.76 3.32
CA LYS A 96 3.68 8.17 2.95
C LYS A 96 2.25 8.50 2.50
N HIS A 97 1.73 7.80 1.51
CA HIS A 97 0.48 8.16 0.84
C HIS A 97 -0.78 7.76 1.61
N PHE A 98 -0.71 6.71 2.42
CA PHE A 98 -1.83 6.27 3.26
C PHE A 98 -1.67 6.64 4.73
N ALA A 99 -0.61 7.37 5.10
CA ALA A 99 -0.31 7.72 6.49
C ALA A 99 -0.45 6.50 7.42
N VAL A 100 0.14 5.36 7.02
CA VAL A 100 0.14 4.14 7.82
C VAL A 100 1.37 4.10 8.70
N ASN A 101 1.21 3.51 9.88
CA ASN A 101 2.29 3.33 10.83
C ASN A 101 2.50 1.84 11.08
N PRO A 102 3.35 1.16 10.28
CA PRO A 102 3.45 -0.29 10.36
C PRO A 102 4.08 -0.79 11.65
N SER A 103 3.62 -1.95 12.11
CA SER A 103 4.24 -2.68 13.21
C SER A 103 5.52 -3.39 12.76
N GLN A 104 6.35 -3.81 13.71
CA GLN A 104 7.56 -4.59 13.41
C GLN A 104 7.27 -5.88 12.63
N ALA A 105 6.13 -6.54 12.92
CA ALA A 105 5.73 -7.75 12.20
C ALA A 105 5.34 -7.43 10.73
N GLN A 106 4.64 -6.33 10.51
CA GLN A 106 4.28 -5.87 9.17
C GLN A 106 5.52 -5.47 8.36
N PHE A 107 6.50 -4.84 9.01
CA PHE A 107 7.80 -4.57 8.41
C PHE A 107 8.54 -5.83 8.01
N ALA A 108 8.59 -6.83 8.90
CA ALA A 108 9.23 -8.11 8.59
C ALA A 108 8.56 -8.82 7.40
N ALA A 109 7.22 -8.78 7.32
CA ALA A 109 6.45 -9.40 6.24
C ALA A 109 6.70 -8.77 4.86
N LEU A 110 7.01 -7.47 4.81
CA LEU A 110 7.28 -6.74 3.55
C LEU A 110 8.77 -6.61 3.23
N ARG A 111 9.65 -7.09 4.11
CA ARG A 111 11.09 -6.96 3.95
C ARG A 111 11.58 -7.56 2.63
N GLU A 112 11.09 -8.75 2.29
CA GLU A 112 11.50 -9.48 1.09
C GLU A 112 10.38 -9.49 0.05
N VAL A 113 10.72 -9.17 -1.21
CA VAL A 113 9.79 -9.25 -2.33
C VAL A 113 9.69 -10.72 -2.78
N PRO A 114 8.50 -11.35 -2.75
CA PRO A 114 8.34 -12.78 -2.98
C PRO A 114 8.21 -13.15 -4.47
N PHE A 115 8.81 -12.36 -5.36
CA PHE A 115 8.81 -12.54 -6.81
C PHE A 115 10.25 -12.55 -7.33
N SER A 116 10.56 -13.48 -8.24
CA SER A 116 11.90 -13.53 -8.84
C SER A 116 12.15 -12.31 -9.74
N GLU A 117 13.42 -11.92 -9.92
CA GLU A 117 13.78 -10.85 -10.87
C GLU A 117 13.25 -11.14 -12.28
N GLU A 118 13.28 -12.40 -12.72
CA GLU A 118 12.70 -12.81 -14.01
C GLU A 118 11.18 -12.52 -14.10
N THR A 119 10.45 -12.80 -13.02
CA THR A 119 9.02 -12.49 -12.94
C THR A 119 8.80 -10.98 -12.98
N LEU A 120 9.59 -10.22 -12.22
CA LEU A 120 9.49 -8.76 -12.20
C LEU A 120 9.85 -8.16 -13.57
N MET A 121 10.90 -8.62 -14.22
CA MET A 121 11.31 -8.17 -15.55
C MET A 121 10.25 -8.44 -16.61
N SER A 122 9.57 -9.60 -16.58
CA SER A 122 8.49 -9.91 -17.53
C SER A 122 7.20 -9.14 -17.23
N CYS A 123 7.00 -8.71 -15.98
CA CYS A 123 5.80 -7.99 -15.55
C CYS A 123 5.96 -6.46 -15.49
N LYS A 124 7.18 -5.93 -15.65
CA LYS A 124 7.51 -4.52 -15.35
C LYS A 124 6.65 -3.48 -16.08
N ASP A 125 6.15 -3.80 -17.28
CA ASP A 125 5.35 -2.88 -18.08
C ASP A 125 3.83 -3.11 -17.94
N THR A 126 3.44 -4.30 -17.47
CA THR A 126 2.05 -4.79 -17.46
C THR A 126 1.44 -4.86 -16.06
N HIS A 127 2.25 -4.88 -15.01
CA HIS A 127 1.81 -5.01 -13.62
C HIS A 127 2.36 -3.92 -12.72
N VAL A 128 1.70 -3.70 -11.58
CA VAL A 128 2.19 -2.94 -10.43
C VAL A 128 2.60 -3.92 -9.34
N LEU A 129 3.85 -3.79 -8.86
CA LEU A 129 4.28 -4.45 -7.63
C LEU A 129 3.91 -3.54 -6.45
N VAL A 130 3.06 -4.03 -5.56
CA VAL A 130 2.48 -3.25 -4.47
C VAL A 130 2.69 -3.92 -3.10
N ALA A 131 3.21 -3.16 -2.14
CA ALA A 131 3.26 -3.53 -0.74
C ALA A 131 1.95 -3.11 -0.05
N VAL A 132 1.11 -4.08 0.30
CA VAL A 132 -0.22 -3.82 0.88
C VAL A 132 -0.15 -3.93 2.40
N PHE A 133 -0.58 -2.88 3.09
CA PHE A 133 -0.84 -2.92 4.54
C PHE A 133 -2.32 -3.19 4.85
N PRO A 134 -2.66 -3.58 6.09
CA PRO A 134 -4.02 -3.91 6.49
C PRO A 134 -4.94 -2.69 6.61
N LEU A 135 -5.36 -2.17 5.45
CA LEU A 135 -6.35 -1.12 5.30
C LEU A 135 -7.55 -1.66 4.53
N SER A 136 -8.74 -1.44 5.08
CA SER A 136 -10.00 -1.68 4.37
C SER A 136 -10.25 -0.62 3.30
N ILE A 137 -11.20 -0.87 2.39
CA ILE A 137 -11.63 0.14 1.40
C ILE A 137 -12.09 1.41 2.13
N LEU A 138 -12.80 1.26 3.25
CA LEU A 138 -13.26 2.38 4.07
C LEU A 138 -12.10 3.14 4.73
N ASP A 139 -11.07 2.45 5.22
CA ASP A 139 -9.86 3.11 5.76
C ASP A 139 -9.14 3.93 4.69
N ILE A 140 -8.93 3.33 3.51
CA ILE A 140 -8.24 3.99 2.38
C ILE A 140 -9.00 5.25 2.01
N ARG A 141 -10.32 5.12 1.78
CA ARG A 141 -11.20 6.23 1.42
C ARG A 141 -11.13 7.35 2.44
N ALA A 142 -11.23 7.04 3.74
CA ALA A 142 -11.14 8.05 4.80
C ALA A 142 -9.79 8.77 4.83
N LYS A 143 -8.69 8.06 4.54
CA LYS A 143 -7.32 8.60 4.57
C LYS A 143 -6.99 9.51 3.39
N VAL A 144 -7.61 9.26 2.23
CA VAL A 144 -7.34 10.03 1.00
C VAL A 144 -8.45 11.04 0.67
N HIS A 145 -9.38 11.26 1.59
CA HIS A 145 -10.54 12.14 1.41
C HIS A 145 -10.23 13.64 1.50
N ALA A 146 -8.95 14.03 1.54
CA ALA A 146 -8.56 15.44 1.62
C ALA A 146 -8.68 16.13 0.25
N GLU A 147 -9.32 17.30 0.24
CA GLU A 147 -9.39 18.23 -0.89
C GLU A 147 -7.98 18.58 -1.44
N PRO A 148 -7.82 18.89 -2.73
CA PRO A 148 -8.85 19.24 -3.72
C PRO A 148 -9.30 18.12 -4.67
N GLN A 149 -8.83 16.88 -4.49
CA GLN A 149 -9.04 15.81 -5.47
C GLN A 149 -9.92 14.69 -4.91
N ARG A 150 -11.13 14.57 -5.45
CA ARG A 150 -12.05 13.48 -5.14
C ARG A 150 -11.56 12.16 -5.74
N LEU A 151 -10.89 11.33 -4.94
CA LEU A 151 -10.36 10.04 -5.40
C LEU A 151 -11.40 8.91 -5.44
N PHE A 152 -12.52 9.06 -4.74
CA PHE A 152 -13.61 8.09 -4.70
C PHE A 152 -14.91 8.70 -5.20
N TYR A 153 -15.64 7.96 -6.03
CA TYR A 153 -17.01 8.30 -6.41
C TYR A 153 -17.93 8.26 -5.18
N ASP A 154 -19.01 9.05 -5.19
CA ASP A 154 -19.94 9.12 -4.06
C ASP A 154 -20.75 7.83 -3.91
N GLN A 155 -20.33 6.96 -3.01
CA GLN A 155 -20.98 5.67 -2.81
C GLN A 155 -21.00 5.29 -1.34
N SER A 156 -22.20 4.97 -0.86
CA SER A 156 -22.42 4.53 0.52
C SER A 156 -22.95 3.09 0.62
N TRP A 157 -23.31 2.47 -0.50
CA TRP A 157 -23.95 1.15 -0.55
C TRP A 157 -23.09 0.07 0.14
N TYR A 158 -21.78 0.08 -0.09
CA TYR A 158 -20.85 -0.90 0.48
C TYR A 158 -20.39 -0.57 1.90
N ASN A 159 -20.86 0.53 2.53
CA ASN A 159 -20.36 0.94 3.85
C ASN A 159 -20.62 -0.11 4.95
N LYS A 160 -21.63 -0.96 4.76
CA LYS A 160 -21.97 -2.02 5.71
C LYS A 160 -21.40 -3.38 5.32
N GLU A 161 -20.92 -3.52 4.09
CA GLU A 161 -20.47 -4.78 3.51
C GLU A 161 -19.19 -5.32 4.13
N LYS A 162 -19.10 -6.65 4.20
CA LYS A 162 -17.95 -7.33 4.81
C LYS A 162 -16.67 -7.06 4.02
N PHE A 163 -16.73 -7.16 2.69
CA PHE A 163 -15.55 -6.96 1.82
C PHE A 163 -14.97 -5.54 1.96
N ALA A 164 -15.82 -4.53 2.16
CA ALA A 164 -15.38 -3.14 2.26
C ALA A 164 -14.74 -2.80 3.60
N LYS A 165 -15.10 -3.54 4.66
CA LYS A 165 -14.55 -3.41 6.03
C LYS A 165 -13.36 -4.33 6.28
N ASP A 166 -13.18 -5.36 5.45
CA ASP A 166 -12.08 -6.28 5.60
C ASP A 166 -10.75 -5.54 5.44
N ARG A 167 -9.93 -5.61 6.48
CA ARG A 167 -8.60 -5.01 6.49
C ARG A 167 -7.58 -5.94 5.86
N GLY A 168 -7.88 -7.23 5.72
CA GLY A 168 -7.00 -8.29 5.21
C GLY A 168 -5.62 -8.31 5.87
N GLU A 169 -4.66 -8.94 5.19
CA GLU A 169 -3.30 -9.13 5.70
C GLU A 169 -2.29 -8.22 5.00
N THR A 170 -1.08 -8.16 5.58
CA THR A 170 0.08 -7.46 5.02
C THR A 170 0.78 -8.37 4.02
N GLY A 171 1.11 -7.87 2.83
CA GLY A 171 1.83 -8.68 1.85
C GLY A 171 2.14 -7.95 0.54
N TRP A 172 3.01 -8.57 -0.24
CA TRP A 172 3.31 -8.14 -1.61
C TRP A 172 2.32 -8.73 -2.60
N HIS A 173 1.84 -7.90 -3.52
CA HIS A 173 1.03 -8.33 -4.64
C HIS A 173 1.61 -7.78 -5.94
N LEU A 174 1.46 -8.53 -7.04
CA LEU A 174 1.87 -8.12 -8.38
C LEU A 174 0.63 -8.14 -9.27
N ILE A 175 -0.01 -6.97 -9.43
CA ILE A 175 -1.36 -6.81 -9.99
C ILE A 175 -1.27 -6.28 -11.42
N ARG A 176 -2.00 -6.87 -12.38
CA ARG A 176 -2.10 -6.34 -13.75
C ARG A 176 -2.71 -4.93 -13.75
N LYS A 177 -2.15 -4.04 -14.58
CA LYS A 177 -2.65 -2.66 -14.77
C LYS A 177 -3.90 -2.57 -15.65
N THR A 178 -4.17 -3.62 -16.42
CA THR A 178 -5.31 -3.76 -17.32
C THR A 178 -6.12 -5.00 -16.95
N SER A 179 -7.36 -5.07 -17.42
CA SER A 179 -8.14 -6.30 -17.32
C SER A 179 -7.45 -7.43 -18.08
N VAL A 180 -7.71 -8.67 -17.72
CA VAL A 180 -7.28 -9.83 -18.52
C VAL A 180 -7.82 -9.70 -19.94
N ASP A 181 -6.97 -9.94 -20.95
CA ASP A 181 -7.35 -9.79 -22.34
C ASP A 181 -8.50 -10.72 -22.73
N GLY A 182 -9.48 -10.19 -23.46
CA GLY A 182 -10.67 -10.95 -23.84
C GLY A 182 -11.64 -11.28 -22.69
N SER A 183 -11.43 -10.76 -21.48
CA SER A 183 -12.29 -11.05 -20.32
C SER A 183 -13.62 -10.29 -20.30
N THR A 184 -13.81 -9.29 -21.16
CA THR A 184 -15.07 -8.54 -21.26
C THR A 184 -16.18 -9.36 -21.91
N SER A 185 -17.45 -9.01 -21.65
CA SER A 185 -18.62 -9.70 -22.21
C SER A 185 -18.70 -11.19 -21.85
N LYS A 186 -18.12 -11.57 -20.71
CA LYS A 186 -18.07 -12.94 -20.20
C LYS A 186 -18.70 -13.06 -18.80
N THR A 187 -19.21 -14.24 -18.48
CA THR A 187 -19.59 -14.58 -17.11
C THR A 187 -18.35 -14.67 -16.23
N TRP A 188 -18.53 -14.69 -14.91
CA TRP A 188 -17.43 -14.92 -13.96
C TRP A 188 -16.68 -16.22 -14.27
N ASP A 189 -17.39 -17.34 -14.44
CA ASP A 189 -16.76 -18.63 -14.74
C ASP A 189 -15.94 -18.58 -16.04
N GLU A 190 -16.49 -17.99 -17.10
CA GLU A 190 -15.79 -17.80 -18.38
C GLU A 190 -14.53 -16.92 -18.23
N GLN A 191 -14.54 -15.93 -17.32
CA GLN A 191 -13.39 -15.10 -17.02
C GLN A 191 -12.31 -15.86 -16.24
N GLN A 192 -12.70 -16.72 -15.30
CA GLN A 192 -11.73 -17.51 -14.51
C GLN A 192 -10.93 -18.47 -15.40
N PHE A 193 -11.51 -18.98 -16.50
CA PHE A 193 -10.79 -19.79 -17.48
C PHE A 193 -9.72 -19.03 -18.29
N LEU A 194 -9.72 -17.69 -18.27
CA LEU A 194 -8.71 -16.88 -18.95
C LEU A 194 -7.48 -16.57 -18.09
N LEU A 195 -7.55 -16.84 -16.79
CA LEU A 195 -6.41 -16.65 -15.89
C LEU A 195 -5.34 -17.70 -16.17
N ALA A 196 -4.09 -17.28 -16.20
CA ALA A 196 -2.99 -18.21 -16.24
C ALA A 196 -2.92 -19.04 -14.94
N ALA A 197 -2.30 -20.22 -14.99
CA ALA A 197 -2.23 -21.11 -13.82
C ALA A 197 -1.57 -20.45 -12.59
N ASP A 198 -0.65 -19.54 -12.82
CA ASP A 198 0.07 -18.76 -11.82
C ASP A 198 -0.58 -17.41 -11.51
N GLU A 199 -1.83 -17.21 -11.94
CA GLU A 199 -2.64 -16.04 -11.64
C GLU A 199 -3.84 -16.36 -10.76
N GLU A 200 -4.30 -15.34 -10.07
CA GLU A 200 -5.52 -15.35 -9.25
C GLU A 200 -6.25 -14.01 -9.37
N THR A 201 -7.55 -14.02 -9.09
CA THR A 201 -8.32 -12.78 -9.00
C THR A 201 -8.09 -12.15 -7.62
N PRO A 202 -7.53 -10.93 -7.53
CA PRO A 202 -7.34 -10.24 -6.25
C PRO A 202 -8.67 -9.78 -5.62
N THR A 203 -8.63 -9.48 -4.32
CA THR A 203 -9.75 -8.83 -3.62
C THR A 203 -9.91 -7.37 -4.05
N ALA A 204 -11.12 -6.85 -3.96
CA ALA A 204 -11.49 -5.46 -4.21
C ALA A 204 -10.66 -4.51 -3.34
N ARG A 205 -10.38 -4.90 -2.09
CA ARG A 205 -9.46 -4.17 -1.20
C ARG A 205 -8.09 -3.97 -1.85
N VAL A 206 -7.48 -5.05 -2.36
CA VAL A 206 -6.14 -5.00 -2.98
C VAL A 206 -6.17 -4.20 -4.29
N VAL A 207 -7.22 -4.36 -5.11
CA VAL A 207 -7.38 -3.60 -6.35
C VAL A 207 -7.55 -2.10 -6.06
N VAL A 208 -8.42 -1.72 -5.12
CA VAL A 208 -8.60 -0.32 -4.68
C VAL A 208 -7.28 0.25 -4.15
N TYR A 209 -6.59 -0.48 -3.27
CA TYR A 209 -5.30 -0.07 -2.71
C TYR A 209 -4.29 0.23 -3.81
N THR A 210 -4.23 -0.65 -4.82
CA THR A 210 -3.32 -0.53 -5.96
C THR A 210 -3.66 0.68 -6.82
N ILE A 211 -4.94 0.86 -7.20
CA ILE A 211 -5.36 1.97 -8.05
C ILE A 211 -5.07 3.32 -7.38
N ILE A 212 -5.49 3.48 -6.12
CA ILE A 212 -5.32 4.73 -5.39
C ILE A 212 -3.84 5.00 -5.09
N GLY A 213 -3.10 3.99 -4.65
CA GLY A 213 -1.68 4.10 -4.35
C GLY A 213 -0.87 4.48 -5.59
N HIS A 214 -1.08 3.76 -6.69
CA HIS A 214 -0.40 4.03 -7.97
C HIS A 214 -0.68 5.45 -8.46
N PHE A 215 -1.93 5.89 -8.39
CA PHE A 215 -2.30 7.25 -8.78
C PHE A 215 -1.63 8.31 -7.90
N LEU A 216 -1.63 8.14 -6.57
CA LEU A 216 -0.99 9.09 -5.67
C LEU A 216 0.53 9.17 -5.86
N ALA A 217 1.16 8.07 -6.27
CA ALA A 217 2.60 8.04 -6.53
C ALA A 217 2.98 8.58 -7.92
N THR A 218 2.12 8.43 -8.93
CA THR A 218 2.51 8.61 -10.35
C THR A 218 1.64 9.57 -11.16
N GLY A 219 0.43 9.86 -10.69
CA GLY A 219 -0.63 10.56 -11.43
C GLY A 219 -1.35 9.71 -12.49
N GLU A 220 -0.97 8.45 -12.70
CA GLU A 220 -1.57 7.56 -13.70
C GLU A 220 -2.87 6.92 -13.18
N ARG A 221 -3.93 6.99 -13.99
CA ARG A 221 -5.24 6.38 -13.68
C ARG A 221 -5.31 4.98 -14.25
N LEU A 222 -5.35 3.98 -13.38
CA LEU A 222 -5.62 2.59 -13.78
C LEU A 222 -7.12 2.37 -13.95
N PHE A 223 -7.50 1.54 -14.94
CA PHE A 223 -8.91 1.17 -15.20
C PHE A 223 -9.87 2.36 -15.40
N GLU A 224 -9.43 3.42 -16.10
CA GLU A 224 -10.22 4.66 -16.25
C GLU A 224 -11.57 4.47 -16.95
N ARG A 225 -11.69 3.49 -17.86
CA ARG A 225 -12.87 3.28 -18.71
C ARG A 225 -13.45 1.87 -18.64
N ILE A 226 -13.05 1.09 -17.63
CA ILE A 226 -13.44 -0.31 -17.50
C ILE A 226 -13.56 -0.67 -16.02
N TYR A 227 -14.43 -1.61 -15.70
CA TYR A 227 -14.47 -2.29 -14.42
C TYR A 227 -13.73 -3.62 -14.49
N VAL A 228 -13.12 -4.02 -13.38
CA VAL A 228 -12.58 -5.36 -13.20
C VAL A 228 -13.22 -6.05 -12.00
N ARG A 229 -13.74 -7.26 -12.22
CA ARG A 229 -14.23 -8.12 -11.16
C ARG A 229 -13.11 -8.56 -10.24
N CYS A 230 -13.44 -8.60 -8.96
CA CYS A 230 -12.58 -9.01 -7.87
C CYS A 230 -13.09 -10.33 -7.26
N SER A 231 -12.31 -10.97 -6.39
CA SER A 231 -12.73 -12.23 -5.75
C SER A 231 -13.84 -12.08 -4.71
N ASP A 232 -14.19 -10.86 -4.31
CA ASP A 232 -15.20 -10.58 -3.30
C ASP A 232 -16.63 -10.68 -3.85
N VAL A 233 -17.56 -10.97 -2.95
CA VAL A 233 -19.00 -10.83 -3.16
C VAL A 233 -19.59 -9.95 -2.06
N ASP A 234 -20.72 -9.32 -2.36
CA ASP A 234 -21.51 -8.58 -1.38
C ASP A 234 -22.37 -9.53 -0.51
N SER A 235 -23.23 -8.96 0.34
CA SER A 235 -24.13 -9.71 1.21
C SER A 235 -25.25 -10.48 0.48
N HIS A 236 -25.54 -10.17 -0.79
CA HIS A 236 -26.48 -10.88 -1.65
C HIS A 236 -25.80 -11.97 -2.50
N GLY A 237 -24.48 -12.02 -2.49
CA GLY A 237 -23.68 -12.94 -3.31
C GLY A 237 -23.31 -12.38 -4.68
N ASP A 238 -23.56 -11.09 -4.92
CA ASP A 238 -23.22 -10.41 -6.16
C ASP A 238 -21.72 -10.06 -6.18
N ARG A 239 -21.12 -10.21 -7.36
CA ARG A 239 -19.68 -10.09 -7.59
C ARG A 239 -19.24 -8.64 -7.55
N VAL A 240 -18.32 -8.32 -6.66
CA VAL A 240 -17.77 -6.96 -6.58
C VAL A 240 -16.83 -6.70 -7.75
N TYR A 241 -16.95 -5.51 -8.35
CA TYR A 241 -16.02 -5.00 -9.34
C TYR A 241 -15.65 -3.54 -9.09
N VAL A 242 -14.43 -3.19 -9.50
CA VAL A 242 -13.78 -1.91 -9.19
C VAL A 242 -13.22 -1.33 -10.48
N GLY A 243 -13.29 0.00 -10.65
CA GLY A 243 -12.75 0.67 -11.83
C GLY A 243 -13.48 1.95 -12.18
N TYR A 244 -13.51 2.27 -13.47
CA TYR A 244 -14.00 3.56 -13.98
C TYR A 244 -13.37 4.75 -13.24
N PHE A 245 -12.06 4.70 -13.03
CA PHE A 245 -11.35 5.70 -12.24
C PHE A 245 -11.06 6.99 -13.02
N GLY A 246 -12.12 7.71 -13.38
CA GLY A 246 -12.06 8.98 -14.11
C GLY A 246 -12.11 10.21 -13.20
N GLU A 247 -12.56 11.33 -13.77
CA GLU A 247 -12.64 12.64 -13.10
C GLU A 247 -13.52 12.64 -11.83
N TYR A 248 -14.53 11.77 -11.77
CA TYR A 248 -15.45 11.66 -10.63
C TYR A 248 -14.94 10.75 -9.50
N GLY A 249 -13.75 10.16 -9.65
CA GLY A 249 -13.16 9.25 -8.68
C GLY A 249 -13.45 7.78 -8.96
N LEU A 250 -12.89 6.90 -8.12
CA LEU A 250 -12.94 5.45 -8.27
C LEU A 250 -14.32 4.93 -7.88
N SER A 251 -14.89 4.06 -8.71
CA SER A 251 -16.18 3.43 -8.44
C SER A 251 -16.02 1.97 -8.05
N VAL A 252 -16.85 1.55 -7.09
CA VAL A 252 -17.02 0.16 -6.62
C VAL A 252 -18.50 -0.18 -6.80
N ASN A 253 -18.79 -1.27 -7.48
CA ASN A 253 -20.16 -1.77 -7.70
C ASN A 253 -20.16 -3.31 -7.60
N ASP A 254 -21.34 -3.88 -7.76
CA ASP A 254 -21.61 -5.30 -7.73
C ASP A 254 -22.63 -5.68 -8.82
N ASP A 255 -22.64 -6.95 -9.22
CA ASP A 255 -23.61 -7.55 -10.14
C ASP A 255 -23.47 -9.08 -10.11
N TRP A 256 -24.47 -9.82 -10.58
CA TRP A 256 -24.45 -11.27 -10.54
C TRP A 256 -23.40 -11.88 -11.49
N ASP A 257 -22.88 -13.07 -11.16
CA ASP A 257 -21.79 -13.73 -11.89
C ASP A 257 -22.08 -14.00 -13.39
N ALA A 258 -23.36 -14.23 -13.74
CA ALA A 258 -23.80 -14.45 -15.12
C ALA A 258 -23.89 -13.17 -15.98
N TYR A 259 -23.70 -11.98 -15.39
CA TYR A 259 -23.85 -10.73 -16.12
C TYR A 259 -22.71 -10.52 -17.12
N ARG A 260 -23.03 -10.12 -18.34
CA ARG A 260 -22.08 -9.99 -19.46
C ARG A 260 -22.11 -8.58 -20.00
N ARG A 261 -21.20 -7.72 -19.53
CA ARG A 261 -21.03 -6.35 -20.06
C ARG A 261 -19.70 -6.19 -20.76
N SER A 262 -19.68 -5.42 -21.84
CA SER A 262 -18.48 -5.11 -22.62
C SER A 262 -17.46 -4.26 -21.86
N TYR A 263 -17.87 -3.64 -20.74
CA TYR A 263 -17.01 -2.81 -19.91
C TYR A 263 -16.65 -3.46 -18.56
N ILE A 264 -16.94 -4.76 -18.38
CA ILE A 264 -16.58 -5.52 -17.17
C ILE A 264 -15.63 -6.66 -17.55
N GLY A 265 -14.35 -6.50 -17.25
CA GLY A 265 -13.34 -7.55 -17.32
C GLY A 265 -13.11 -8.21 -15.95
N VAL A 266 -12.00 -8.95 -15.82
CA VAL A 266 -11.54 -9.52 -14.54
C VAL A 266 -10.16 -8.99 -14.16
N ALA A 267 -9.96 -8.74 -12.86
CA ALA A 267 -8.66 -8.37 -12.31
C ALA A 267 -7.77 -9.61 -12.23
N SER A 268 -6.45 -9.43 -12.31
CA SER A 268 -5.50 -10.53 -12.16
C SER A 268 -4.27 -10.10 -11.39
N ALA A 269 -3.79 -11.02 -10.56
CA ALA A 269 -2.59 -10.91 -9.76
C ALA A 269 -1.73 -12.16 -9.96
N ARG A 270 -0.40 -12.00 -10.00
CA ARG A 270 0.53 -13.13 -9.98
C ARG A 270 0.56 -13.73 -8.58
N LYS A 271 0.41 -15.05 -8.48
CA LYS A 271 0.55 -15.79 -7.22
C LYS A 271 1.97 -15.62 -6.70
N SER A 272 2.11 -15.17 -5.46
CA SER A 272 3.41 -15.17 -4.79
C SER A 272 3.80 -16.62 -4.48
N ARG A 273 5.06 -16.98 -4.73
CA ARG A 273 5.58 -18.30 -4.34
C ARG A 273 5.92 -18.28 -2.85
N ILE A 274 4.94 -17.99 -1.99
CA ILE A 274 5.08 -18.32 -0.58
C ILE A 274 4.82 -19.82 -0.48
N LEU A 275 5.90 -20.60 -0.48
CA LEU A 275 5.86 -21.95 0.05
C LEU A 275 5.35 -21.80 1.49
N LYS A 276 4.06 -22.13 1.71
CA LYS A 276 3.54 -22.31 3.06
C LYS A 276 4.34 -23.46 3.67
N SER A 277 5.34 -23.14 4.49
CA SER A 277 6.01 -24.09 5.37
C SER A 277 5.05 -24.58 6.43
#